data_AF-A0A8T4SFI2-F1
#
_entry.id   AF-A0A8T4SFI2-F1
#
_cell.length_a   1.000
_cell.length_b   1.000
_cell.length_c   1.000
_cell.angle_alpha   90.00
_cell.angle_beta   90.00
_cell.angle_gamma   90.00
#
_symmetry.space_group_name_H-M   'P 1'
#
loop_
_entity.id
_entity.type
_entity.pdbx_description
1 polymer ?
#
loop_
_entity_poly.entity_id
_entity_poly.type
_entity_poly.pdbx_seq_one_letter_code
_entity_poly.pdbx_strand_id
1 'polypeptide(L)' 'VHPTHAAYDGTSLSEHCPDGNSFDACRGLENGEEYSYKFEKTGTWKYHDHLRPGQAGTIVVQ' A
#
# COMPACT_ATOMS: atom_id res chain seq x y z
N VAL A 1 -3.59 -6.96 -11.40
CA VAL A 1 -4.39 -5.76 -11.75
C VAL A 1 -4.13 -4.77 -10.66
N HIS A 2 -3.47 -3.66 -10.98
CA HIS A 2 -3.26 -2.58 -10.03
C HIS A 2 -4.63 -2.05 -9.59
N PRO A 3 -4.95 -1.92 -8.29
CA PRO A 3 -6.19 -1.28 -7.88
C PRO A 3 -6.25 0.14 -8.44
N THR A 4 -7.43 0.56 -8.89
CA THR A 4 -7.67 1.97 -9.18
C THR A 4 -7.66 2.71 -7.84
N HIS A 5 -6.64 3.51 -7.58
CA HIS A 5 -6.44 4.27 -6.32
C HIS A 5 -7.67 5.09 -5.88
N ALA A 6 -8.52 5.46 -6.85
CA ALA A 6 -9.81 6.09 -6.60
C ALA A 6 -10.73 5.27 -5.66
N ALA A 7 -10.55 3.94 -5.58
CA ALA A 7 -11.33 3.05 -4.73
C ALA A 7 -10.79 2.93 -3.29
N TYR A 8 -9.52 3.26 -3.05
CA TYR A 8 -8.86 3.04 -1.74
C TYR A 8 -8.59 4.34 -0.96
N ASP A 9 -8.54 5.49 -1.64
CA ASP A 9 -8.32 6.78 -0.96
C ASP A 9 -8.98 7.97 -1.67
N GLY A 10 -9.79 7.71 -2.72
CA GLY A 10 -10.40 8.78 -3.53
C GLY A 10 -9.42 9.60 -4.36
N THR A 11 -8.14 9.21 -4.40
CA THR A 11 -7.05 9.91 -5.10
C THR A 11 -6.69 9.22 -6.42
N SER A 12 -6.16 9.99 -7.36
CA SER A 12 -5.46 9.44 -8.53
C SER A 12 -4.13 8.81 -8.13
N LEU A 13 -3.56 7.95 -9.01
CA LEU A 13 -2.21 7.40 -8.80
C LEU A 13 -1.16 8.51 -8.59
N SER A 14 -1.24 9.59 -9.37
CA SER A 14 -0.31 10.73 -9.25
C SER A 14 -0.43 11.47 -7.92
N GLU A 15 -1.62 11.48 -7.31
CA GLU A 15 -1.85 12.11 -6.01
C GLU A 15 -1.50 11.15 -4.85
N HIS A 16 -1.67 9.85 -5.03
CA HIS A 16 -1.35 8.83 -4.02
C HIS A 16 0.15 8.51 -3.95
N CYS A 17 0.83 8.54 -5.09
CA CYS A 17 2.22 8.10 -5.24
C CYS A 17 3.21 9.20 -5.66
N PRO A 18 3.18 10.44 -5.11
CA PRO A 18 4.21 11.43 -5.41
C PRO A 18 5.53 11.12 -4.68
N ASP A 19 5.48 10.66 -3.41
CA ASP A 19 6.64 10.68 -2.50
C ASP A 19 6.83 9.42 -1.63
N GLY A 20 6.13 8.31 -1.89
CA GLY A 20 6.28 7.06 -1.11
C GLY A 20 5.85 7.13 0.37
N ASN A 21 5.09 8.16 0.73
CA ASN A 21 4.57 8.39 2.09
C ASN A 21 3.19 7.76 2.34
N SER A 22 2.65 7.01 1.38
CA SER A 22 1.42 6.22 1.55
C SER A 22 1.75 4.83 2.07
N PHE A 23 0.75 4.08 2.57
CA PHE A 23 0.88 2.65 2.86
C PHE A 23 0.75 1.82 1.56
N ASP A 24 1.55 2.17 0.57
CA ASP A 24 1.70 1.54 -0.73
C ASP A 24 3.14 1.78 -1.21
N ALA A 25 3.79 0.76 -1.75
CA ALA A 25 5.11 0.91 -2.36
C ALA A 25 5.06 1.69 -3.69
N CYS A 26 3.86 1.88 -4.27
CA CYS A 26 3.58 2.62 -5.50
C CYS A 26 4.22 2.06 -6.78
N ARG A 27 5.03 1.01 -6.64
CA ARG A 27 5.69 0.27 -7.72
C ARG A 27 6.02 -1.14 -7.26
N GLY A 28 6.39 -2.00 -8.21
CA GLY A 28 7.00 -3.28 -7.88
C GLY A 28 8.37 -3.10 -7.23
N LEU A 29 8.67 -3.97 -6.27
CA LEU A 29 9.99 -4.06 -5.63
C LEU A 29 10.87 -5.06 -6.39
N GLU A 30 12.16 -4.74 -6.53
CA GLU A 30 13.14 -5.68 -7.06
C GLU A 30 13.55 -6.73 -6.01
N ASN A 31 14.27 -7.77 -6.44
CA ASN A 31 14.69 -8.83 -5.53
C ASN A 31 15.67 -8.29 -4.48
N GLY A 32 15.33 -8.45 -3.20
CA GLY A 32 16.11 -7.92 -2.08
C GLY A 32 15.84 -6.45 -1.76
N GLU A 33 14.94 -5.80 -2.49
CA GLU A 33 14.47 -4.46 -2.15
C GLU A 33 13.40 -4.50 -1.06
N GLU A 34 13.42 -3.51 -0.18
CA GLU A 34 12.50 -3.39 0.93
C GLU A 34 11.69 -2.10 0.83
N TYR A 35 10.45 -2.17 1.30
CA TYR A 35 9.57 -1.03 1.49
C TYR A 35 9.18 -0.95 2.96
N SER A 36 9.12 0.26 3.50
CA SER A 36 8.80 0.52 4.90
C SER A 36 7.76 1.62 5.03
N TYR A 37 6.82 1.41 5.94
CA TYR A 37 5.80 2.38 6.31
C TYR A 37 5.63 2.42 7.83
N LYS A 38 5.52 3.61 8.41
CA LYS A 38 5.29 3.79 9.85
C LYS A 38 3.82 4.11 10.12
N PHE A 39 3.15 3.25 10.88
CA PHE A 39 1.81 3.51 11.38
C PHE A 39 1.87 4.39 12.62
N GLU A 40 1.38 5.63 12.51
CA GLU A 40 1.28 6.56 13.66
C GLU A 40 -0.05 6.45 14.41
N LYS A 41 -1.03 5.73 13.84
CA LYS A 41 -2.39 5.62 14.37
C LYS A 41 -2.75 4.17 14.65
N THR A 42 -3.37 3.95 15.80
CA THR A 42 -3.96 2.65 16.15
C THR A 42 -5.11 2.32 15.21
N GLY A 43 -5.33 1.04 14.94
CA GLY A 43 -6.35 0.61 14.00
C GLY A 43 -6.07 -0.73 13.33
N THR A 44 -6.95 -1.11 12.42
CA THR A 44 -6.84 -2.32 11.61
C THR A 44 -6.63 -1.93 10.15
N TRP A 45 -5.50 -2.33 9.58
CA TRP A 45 -5.06 -1.94 8.24
C TRP A 45 -4.95 -3.18 7.36
N LYS A 46 -5.65 -3.19 6.22
CA LYS A 46 -5.59 -4.29 5.26
C LYS A 46 -4.59 -3.98 4.15
N TYR A 47 -3.89 -4.99 3.65
CA TYR A 47 -2.96 -4.86 2.53
C TYR A 47 -3.04 -6.09 1.61
N HIS A 48 -2.51 -5.96 0.40
CA HIS A 48 -2.37 -7.06 -0.54
C HIS A 48 -1.21 -6.82 -1.52
N ASP A 49 -0.74 -7.88 -2.17
CA ASP A 49 0.22 -7.81 -3.26
C ASP A 49 -0.48 -7.41 -4.58
N HIS A 50 -0.02 -6.34 -5.25
CA HIS A 50 -0.62 -5.84 -6.49
C HIS A 50 -0.42 -6.77 -7.70
N LEU A 51 0.61 -7.60 -7.70
CA LEU A 51 0.86 -8.62 -8.72
C LEU A 51 0.03 -9.87 -8.46
N ARG A 52 -0.25 -10.18 -7.19
CA ARG A 52 -0.99 -11.36 -6.72
C ARG A 52 -2.05 -10.97 -5.68
N PRO A 53 -3.20 -10.40 -6.08
CA PRO A 53 -4.19 -9.85 -5.15
C PRO A 53 -4.76 -10.82 -4.11
N GLY A 54 -4.68 -12.13 -4.35
CA GLY A 54 -5.05 -13.15 -3.36
C GLY A 54 -4.07 -13.28 -2.19
N GLN A 55 -2.86 -12.74 -2.33
CA GLN A 55 -1.90 -12.60 -1.23
C GLN A 55 -2.22 -11.33 -0.47
N ALA A 56 -3.04 -11.46 0.56
CA ALA A 56 -3.52 -10.35 1.38
C ALA A 56 -3.27 -10.61 2.86
N GLY A 57 -3.27 -9.55 3.65
CA GLY A 57 -3.09 -9.63 5.09
C GLY A 57 -3.78 -8.48 5.84
N THR A 58 -3.68 -8.54 7.16
CA THR A 58 -4.21 -7.52 8.06
C THR A 58 -3.19 -7.23 9.15
N ILE A 59 -2.90 -5.95 9.35
CA ILE A 59 -2.04 -5.43 10.42
C ILE A 59 -2.95 -4.79 11.47
N VAL A 60 -2.76 -5.15 12.73
CA VAL A 60 -3.47 -4.54 13.87
C VAL A 60 -2.46 -3.74 14.68
N VAL A 61 -2.65 -2.42 14.77
CA VAL A 61 -1.82 -1.48 15.53
C VAL A 61 -2.58 -1.07 16.79
N GLN A 62 -1.93 -1.19 17.95
CA GLN A 62 -2.51 -0.96 19.29
C GLN A 62 -1.83 0.20 20.01
#